data_AF-A0A6V8CDG6-F1
#
_entry.id   AF-A0A6V8CDG6-F1
#
_cell.length_a   1.000
_cell.length_b   1.000
_cell.length_c   1.000
_cell.angle_alpha   90.00
_cell.angle_beta   90.00
_cell.angle_gamma   90.00
#
_symmetry.space_group_name_H-M   'P 1'
#
loop_
_entity.id
_entity.type
_entity.pdbx_description
1 polymer ?
#
loop_
_entity_poly.entity_id
_entity_poly.type
_entity_poly.pdbx_seq_one_letter_code
_entity_poly.pdbx_strand_id
1 'polypeptide(L)'
;MDLTSVGGSGPAGRITRADLEAHIAGGGAVASSGPARTRRTGTTEIKVAGLRRRIADGMTASYSTIPHFSYFEEVDVTELEALRQHLNANREEGQPKLTYLPFIMLGLAKALGEHPICNAHYEDDRLTVVRHEAVHLGIATQTERGLYVPVVQHVEALDIWDAARQMSEVVTATRDGKATSAPL
;
A
#
# COMPACT_ATOMS: atom_id res chain seq x y z
N MET A 1 -1.56 -15.54 -41.90
CA MET A 1 -1.61 -15.86 -43.34
C MET A 1 -2.09 -17.29 -43.42
N ASP A 2 -3.35 -17.48 -43.81
CA ASP A 2 -3.89 -18.80 -44.11
C ASP A 2 -3.44 -19.19 -45.52
N LEU A 3 -2.77 -20.34 -45.68
CA LEU A 3 -2.23 -20.79 -46.96
C LEU A 3 -3.27 -21.52 -47.81
N THR A 4 -4.47 -21.77 -47.27
CA THR A 4 -5.56 -22.45 -47.98
C THR A 4 -6.26 -21.58 -49.03
N SER A 5 -6.07 -20.26 -48.98
CA SER A 5 -6.66 -19.31 -49.95
C SER A 5 -5.77 -19.03 -51.17
N VAL A 6 -4.59 -19.66 -51.25
CA VAL A 6 -3.63 -19.48 -52.35
C VAL A 6 -3.67 -20.73 -53.25
N GLY A 7 -4.06 -20.56 -54.51
CA GLY A 7 -4.01 -21.64 -55.50
C GLY A 7 -2.57 -21.99 -55.87
N GLY A 8 -2.14 -23.23 -55.64
CA GLY A 8 -0.78 -23.68 -55.98
C GLY A 8 -0.67 -24.19 -57.41
N SER A 9 0.28 -23.67 -58.19
CA SER A 9 0.49 -24.03 -59.60
C SER A 9 1.65 -25.03 -59.83
N GLY A 10 2.37 -25.43 -58.78
CA GLY A 10 3.51 -26.34 -58.86
C GLY A 10 3.14 -27.83 -59.00
N PRO A 11 4.11 -28.71 -59.31
CA PRO A 11 3.88 -30.15 -59.42
C PRO A 11 3.28 -30.74 -58.13
N ALA A 12 2.21 -31.53 -58.28
CA ALA A 12 1.37 -32.04 -57.19
C ALA A 12 0.63 -30.95 -56.37
N GLY A 13 0.33 -29.79 -56.98
CA GLY A 13 -0.45 -28.72 -56.35
C GLY A 13 0.34 -27.89 -55.32
N ARG A 14 1.68 -27.96 -55.38
CA ARG A 14 2.54 -27.21 -54.45
C ARG A 14 2.44 -25.71 -54.72
N ILE A 15 2.19 -24.93 -53.68
CA ILE A 15 2.22 -23.46 -53.73
C ILE A 15 3.65 -23.02 -53.96
N THR A 16 3.88 -22.33 -55.08
CA THR A 16 5.19 -21.75 -55.41
C THR A 16 5.27 -20.31 -54.90
N ARG A 17 6.50 -19.77 -54.85
CA ARG A 17 6.70 -18.37 -54.47
C ARG A 17 5.98 -17.40 -55.42
N ALA A 18 5.91 -17.74 -56.70
CA ALA A 18 5.20 -16.94 -57.70
C ALA A 18 3.69 -16.90 -57.45
N ASP A 19 3.09 -17.99 -56.98
CA ASP A 19 1.66 -18.04 -56.63
C ASP A 19 1.32 -17.15 -55.44
N LEU A 20 2.23 -17.10 -54.46
CA LEU A 20 2.09 -16.24 -53.29
C LEU A 20 2.23 -14.76 -53.67
N GLU A 21 3.19 -14.43 -54.52
CA GLU A 21 3.40 -13.06 -55.02
C GLU A 21 2.21 -12.60 -55.89
N ALA A 22 1.65 -13.49 -56.72
CA ALA A 22 0.45 -13.20 -57.51
C ALA A 22 -0.81 -12.98 -56.64
N HIS A 23 -0.98 -13.75 -55.56
CA HIS A 23 -2.10 -13.57 -54.63
C HIS A 23 -2.02 -12.25 -53.84
N ILE A 24 -0.80 -11.83 -53.48
CA ILE A 24 -0.55 -10.54 -52.83
C ILE A 24 -0.75 -9.38 -53.83
N ALA A 25 -0.27 -9.53 -55.08
CA ALA A 25 -0.42 -8.53 -56.14
C ALA A 25 -1.87 -8.37 -56.63
N GLY A 26 -2.66 -9.44 -56.59
CA GLY A 26 -4.08 -9.47 -57.00
C GLY A 26 -5.07 -8.87 -55.99
N GLY A 27 -4.59 -8.14 -54.98
CA GLY A 27 -5.46 -7.49 -54.00
C GLY A 27 -5.83 -8.36 -52.80
N GLY A 28 -5.04 -9.40 -52.51
CA GLY A 28 -5.00 -10.04 -51.19
C GLY A 28 -4.48 -9.08 -50.13
N ALA A 29 -5.24 -8.02 -49.86
CA ALA A 29 -4.96 -7.10 -48.77
C ALA A 29 -5.02 -7.91 -47.48
N VAL A 30 -3.86 -8.14 -46.88
CA VAL A 30 -3.77 -8.46 -45.46
C VAL A 30 -4.29 -7.22 -44.74
N ALA A 31 -5.60 -7.15 -44.54
CA ALA A 31 -6.22 -6.15 -43.69
C ALA A 31 -5.58 -6.34 -42.32
N SER A 32 -4.64 -5.45 -41.98
CA SER A 32 -4.20 -5.26 -40.60
C SER A 32 -5.37 -4.60 -39.85
N SER A 33 -6.41 -5.39 -39.57
CA SER A 33 -7.48 -5.00 -38.66
C SER A 33 -6.98 -5.09 -37.22
N GLY A 34 -5.98 -4.27 -36.89
CA GLY A 34 -5.78 -3.86 -35.51
C GLY A 34 -7.04 -3.11 -35.06
N PRO A 35 -7.48 -3.25 -33.80
CA PRO A 35 -8.70 -2.59 -33.34
C PRO A 35 -8.59 -1.09 -33.59
N ALA A 36 -9.54 -0.55 -34.36
CA ALA A 36 -9.60 0.86 -34.68
C ALA A 36 -9.65 1.66 -33.37
N ARG A 37 -8.67 2.53 -33.14
CA ARG A 37 -8.58 3.34 -31.92
C ARG A 37 -9.71 4.38 -31.94
N THR A 38 -10.82 4.07 -31.27
CA THR A 38 -11.96 4.98 -31.16
C THR A 38 -11.66 6.06 -30.12
N ARG A 39 -11.98 7.32 -30.45
CA ARG A 39 -11.84 8.45 -29.52
C ARG A 39 -12.86 8.30 -28.39
N ARG A 40 -12.39 8.20 -27.14
CA ARG A 40 -13.24 8.14 -25.95
C ARG A 40 -13.55 9.56 -25.48
N THR A 41 -14.83 9.94 -25.47
CA THR A 41 -15.31 11.28 -25.04
C THR A 41 -16.33 11.20 -23.89
N GLY A 42 -16.54 10.02 -23.31
CA GLY A 42 -17.47 9.82 -22.20
C GLY A 42 -16.93 10.38 -20.89
N THR A 43 -17.83 10.88 -20.05
CA THR A 43 -17.57 11.29 -18.66
C THR A 43 -18.38 10.40 -17.71
N THR A 44 -17.76 9.95 -16.63
CA THR A 44 -18.45 9.20 -15.56
C THR A 44 -18.34 9.98 -14.26
N GLU A 45 -19.49 10.32 -13.67
CA GLU A 45 -19.54 10.98 -12.37
C GLU A 45 -19.66 9.95 -11.25
N ILE A 46 -18.71 9.97 -10.32
CA ILE A 46 -18.71 9.10 -9.14
C ILE A 46 -18.79 9.99 -7.90
N LYS A 47 -19.90 9.91 -7.16
CA LYS A 47 -20.07 10.68 -5.93
C LYS A 47 -19.11 10.19 -4.85
N VAL A 48 -18.44 11.13 -4.19
CA VAL A 48 -17.61 10.85 -3.01
C VAL A 48 -18.49 10.96 -1.77
N ALA A 49 -18.67 9.83 -1.07
CA ALA A 49 -19.51 9.76 0.13
C ALA A 49 -18.87 8.90 1.23
N GLY A 50 -19.37 9.04 2.45
CA GLY A 50 -18.97 8.21 3.61
C GLY A 50 -17.50 8.39 3.98
N LEU A 51 -16.77 7.27 4.06
CA LEU A 51 -15.36 7.23 4.49
C LEU A 51 -14.46 8.11 3.62
N ARG A 52 -14.62 8.05 2.29
CA ARG A 52 -13.78 8.83 1.36
C ARG A 52 -13.92 10.33 1.56
N ARG A 53 -15.13 10.80 1.90
CA ARG A 53 -15.36 12.21 2.22
C ARG A 53 -14.67 12.59 3.53
N ARG A 54 -14.82 11.79 4.59
CA ARG A 54 -14.15 12.07 5.88
C ARG A 54 -12.63 12.12 5.76
N ILE A 55 -12.05 11.21 4.97
CA ILE A 55 -10.60 11.23 4.69
C ILE A 55 -10.22 12.54 3.98
N ALA A 56 -10.98 12.94 2.96
CA ALA A 56 -10.72 14.20 2.26
C ALA A 56 -10.80 15.41 3.21
N ASP A 57 -11.86 15.50 4.02
CA ASP A 57 -12.05 16.58 4.98
C ASP A 57 -10.88 16.63 6.00
N GLY A 58 -10.46 15.48 6.54
CA GLY A 58 -9.32 15.39 7.47
C GLY A 58 -7.97 15.74 6.84
N MET A 59 -7.71 15.29 5.60
CA MET A 59 -6.50 15.64 4.86
C MET A 59 -6.45 17.14 4.55
N THR A 60 -7.57 17.74 4.15
CA THR A 60 -7.64 19.19 3.89
C THR A 60 -7.37 19.98 5.16
N ALA A 61 -8.01 19.62 6.29
CA ALA A 61 -7.77 20.28 7.56
C ALA A 61 -6.31 20.17 8.00
N SER A 62 -5.71 18.98 7.91
CA SER A 62 -4.31 18.75 8.26
C SER A 62 -3.35 19.59 7.41
N TYR A 63 -3.58 19.67 6.09
CA TYR A 63 -2.70 20.42 5.19
C TYR A 63 -2.90 21.94 5.27
N SER A 64 -4.09 22.42 5.67
CA SER A 64 -4.35 23.86 5.80
C SER A 64 -3.93 24.44 7.15
N THR A 65 -3.89 23.63 8.21
CA THR A 65 -3.60 24.09 9.59
C THR A 65 -2.17 23.83 10.03
N ILE A 66 -1.59 22.70 9.62
CA ILE A 66 -0.26 22.28 10.09
C ILE A 66 0.79 22.73 9.08
N PRO A 67 1.85 23.45 9.50
CA PRO A 67 3.01 23.71 8.65
C PRO A 67 3.84 22.44 8.50
N HIS A 68 3.70 21.77 7.35
CA HIS A 68 4.42 20.52 7.07
C HIS A 68 5.86 20.80 6.65
N PHE A 69 6.81 20.09 7.26
CA PHE A 69 8.18 19.96 6.76
C PHE A 69 8.53 18.48 6.67
N SER A 70 9.32 18.11 5.66
CA SER A 70 9.77 16.74 5.46
C SER A 70 11.27 16.66 5.70
N TYR A 71 11.68 15.67 6.48
CA TYR A 71 13.08 15.30 6.69
C TYR A 71 13.25 13.84 6.28
N PHE A 72 14.38 13.55 5.64
CA PHE A 72 14.70 12.21 5.15
C PHE A 72 16.10 11.84 5.66
N GLU A 73 16.19 10.64 6.23
CA GLU A 73 17.42 10.05 6.71
C GLU A 73 17.41 8.56 6.41
N GLU A 74 18.59 8.01 6.16
CA GLU A 74 18.79 6.57 5.96
C GLU A 74 19.36 5.97 7.25
N VAL A 75 18.78 4.85 7.67
CA VAL A 75 19.20 4.15 8.88
C VAL A 75 19.69 2.76 8.51
N ASP A 76 20.92 2.43 8.91
CA ASP A 76 21.45 1.07 8.79
C ASP A 76 20.76 0.15 9.80
N VAL A 77 20.13 -0.91 9.29
CA VAL A 77 19.39 -1.91 10.07
C VAL A 77 20.10 -3.25 10.17
N THR A 78 21.40 -3.32 9.84
CA THR A 78 22.17 -4.58 9.83
C THR A 78 22.11 -5.29 11.18
N GLU A 79 22.43 -4.60 12.27
CA GLU A 79 22.40 -5.18 13.62
C GLU A 79 20.97 -5.50 14.08
N LEU A 80 20.01 -4.69 13.66
CA LEU A 80 18.60 -4.92 13.94
C LEU A 80 18.10 -6.21 13.27
N GLU A 81 18.51 -6.45 12.02
CA GLU A 81 18.15 -7.66 11.29
C GLU A 81 18.82 -8.90 11.89
N ALA A 82 20.09 -8.81 12.29
CA ALA A 82 20.77 -9.88 13.00
C ALA A 82 20.04 -10.23 14.31
N LEU A 83 19.66 -9.22 15.11
CA LEU A 83 18.88 -9.41 16.33
C LEU A 83 17.52 -10.03 16.05
N ARG A 84 16.80 -9.54 15.03
CA ARG A 84 15.49 -10.08 14.63
C ARG A 84 15.58 -11.54 14.22
N GLN A 85 16.61 -11.93 13.48
CA GLN A 85 16.83 -13.32 13.10
C GLN A 85 17.13 -14.18 14.33
N HIS A 86 18.01 -13.72 15.21
CA HIS A 86 18.36 -14.42 16.45
C HIS A 86 17.14 -14.65 17.36
N LEU A 87 16.33 -13.61 17.59
CA LEU A 87 15.13 -13.70 18.41
C LEU A 87 14.08 -14.62 17.78
N ASN A 88 13.87 -14.55 16.46
CA ASN A 88 12.94 -15.44 15.78
C ASN A 88 13.41 -16.91 15.76
N ALA A 89 14.72 -17.16 15.73
CA ALA A 89 15.28 -18.51 15.77
C ALA A 89 15.12 -19.16 17.15
N ASN A 90 15.18 -18.36 18.21
CA ASN A 90 15.06 -18.81 19.61
C ASN A 90 13.69 -18.52 20.22
N ARG A 91 12.67 -18.27 19.40
CA ARG A 91 11.32 -17.98 19.89
C ARG A 91 10.71 -19.20 20.57
N GLU A 92 9.95 -18.96 21.62
CA GLU A 92 9.17 -19.97 22.31
C GLU A 92 7.90 -20.32 21.53
N GLU A 93 7.32 -21.48 21.84
CA GLU A 93 6.06 -21.90 21.24
C GLU A 93 4.92 -20.98 21.70
N GLY A 94 4.20 -20.39 20.74
CA GLY A 94 3.17 -19.38 20.99
C GLY A 94 3.61 -17.93 20.81
N GLN A 95 4.92 -17.65 20.70
CA GLN A 95 5.39 -16.29 20.42
C GLN A 95 5.15 -15.89 18.94
N PRO A 96 4.68 -14.66 18.68
CA PRO A 96 4.46 -14.18 17.31
C PRO A 96 5.80 -14.03 16.57
N LYS A 97 5.76 -14.16 15.23
CA LYS A 97 6.94 -13.89 14.40
C LYS A 97 7.26 -12.39 14.43
N LEU A 98 8.48 -12.03 14.82
CA LEU A 98 8.93 -10.65 14.84
C LEU A 98 9.27 -10.15 13.43
N THR A 99 8.62 -9.05 13.05
CA THR A 99 8.96 -8.21 11.89
C THR A 99 9.75 -6.99 12.36
N TYR A 100 10.03 -6.03 11.48
CA TYR A 100 10.72 -4.78 11.88
C TYR A 100 9.83 -3.82 12.67
N LEU A 101 8.51 -3.83 12.43
CA LEU A 101 7.60 -2.85 13.03
C LEU A 101 7.60 -2.85 14.56
N PRO A 102 7.59 -4.00 15.28
CA PRO A 102 7.67 -4.01 16.74
C PRO A 102 8.93 -3.34 17.29
N PHE A 103 10.09 -3.49 16.62
CA PHE A 103 11.32 -2.82 17.03
C PHE A 103 11.22 -1.32 16.82
N ILE A 104 10.66 -0.89 15.69
CA ILE A 104 10.45 0.53 15.39
C ILE A 104 9.48 1.15 16.41
N MET A 105 8.40 0.45 16.76
CA MET A 105 7.42 0.89 17.77
C MET A 105 8.09 1.13 19.12
N LEU A 106 8.88 0.17 19.61
CA LEU A 106 9.59 0.32 20.89
C LEU A 106 10.68 1.40 20.81
N GLY A 107 11.37 1.51 19.68
CA GLY A 107 12.33 2.59 19.44
C GLY A 107 11.69 3.97 19.50
N LEU A 108 10.52 4.13 18.88
CA LEU A 108 9.72 5.35 18.95
C LEU A 108 9.24 5.64 20.37
N ALA A 109 8.72 4.64 21.09
CA ALA A 109 8.28 4.82 22.47
C ALA A 109 9.43 5.33 23.37
N LYS A 110 10.63 4.76 23.20
CA LYS A 110 11.82 5.23 23.91
C LYS A 110 12.21 6.66 23.51
N ALA A 111 12.26 6.95 22.21
CA ALA A 111 12.63 8.28 21.71
C ALA A 111 11.65 9.37 22.14
N LEU A 112 10.34 9.06 22.16
CA LEU A 112 9.29 9.98 22.63
C LEU A 112 9.37 10.21 24.14
N GLY A 113 9.81 9.21 24.92
CA GLY A 113 10.11 9.38 26.34
C GLY A 113 11.29 10.34 26.60
N GLU A 114 12.32 10.28 25.76
CA GLU A 114 13.49 11.18 25.83
C GLU A 114 13.18 12.59 25.27
N HIS A 115 12.21 12.68 24.35
CA HIS A 115 11.77 13.93 23.73
C HIS A 115 10.25 14.17 23.85
N PRO A 116 9.74 14.51 25.05
CA PRO A 116 8.29 14.63 25.28
C PRO A 116 7.58 15.72 24.46
N ILE A 117 8.33 16.67 23.89
CA ILE A 117 7.76 17.70 23.01
C ILE A 117 7.20 17.11 21.72
N CYS A 118 7.70 15.94 21.30
CA CYS A 118 7.23 15.24 20.11
C CYS A 118 5.92 14.47 20.33
N ASN A 119 5.54 14.19 21.58
CA ASN A 119 4.27 13.56 21.95
C ASN A 119 3.27 14.60 22.46
N ALA A 120 2.93 15.57 21.61
CA ALA A 120 2.14 16.74 22.00
C ALA A 120 1.17 17.20 20.91
N HIS A 121 0.05 17.78 21.35
CA HIS A 121 -0.97 18.37 20.50
C HIS A 121 -1.00 19.89 20.72
N TYR A 122 -1.09 20.65 19.63
CA TYR A 122 -1.34 22.07 19.70
C TYR A 122 -2.84 22.33 19.56
N GLU A 123 -3.44 22.95 20.59
CA GLU A 123 -4.84 23.36 20.57
C GLU A 123 -4.92 24.83 20.13
N ASP A 124 -5.33 25.07 18.88
CA ASP A 124 -5.45 26.42 18.29
C ASP A 124 -6.40 27.31 19.10
N ASP A 125 -7.56 26.79 19.51
CA ASP A 125 -8.59 27.55 20.23
C ASP A 125 -8.13 28.05 21.61
N ARG A 126 -7.25 27.26 22.26
CA ARG A 126 -6.75 27.54 23.62
C ARG A 126 -5.32 28.05 23.63
N LEU A 127 -4.67 28.15 22.46
CA LEU A 127 -3.25 28.50 22.32
C LEU A 127 -2.36 27.70 23.29
N THR A 128 -2.66 26.41 23.45
CA THR A 128 -2.06 25.55 24.48
C THR A 128 -1.44 24.31 23.83
N VAL A 129 -0.24 23.94 24.27
CA VAL A 129 0.38 22.65 23.93
C VAL A 129 0.03 21.63 25.00
N VAL A 130 -0.73 20.61 24.64
CA VAL A 130 -1.07 19.48 25.51
C VAL A 130 -0.07 18.37 25.26
N ARG A 131 0.64 17.92 26.31
CA ARG A 131 1.61 16.82 26.22
C ARG A 131 1.03 15.59 26.88
N HIS A 132 1.29 14.43 26.27
CA HIS A 132 0.83 13.15 26.77
C HIS A 132 2.00 12.32 27.28
N GLU A 133 1.82 11.67 28.43
CA GLU A 133 2.80 10.74 28.98
C GLU A 133 2.69 9.35 28.32
N ALA A 134 1.45 8.92 28.06
CA ALA A 134 1.18 7.67 27.36
C ALA A 134 1.55 7.77 25.88
N VAL A 135 2.12 6.70 25.32
CA VAL A 135 2.49 6.60 23.91
C VAL A 135 1.55 5.62 23.21
N HIS A 136 0.70 6.16 22.36
CA HIS A 136 -0.20 5.40 21.50
C HIS A 136 0.30 5.48 20.06
N LEU A 137 0.47 4.33 19.39
CA LEU A 137 0.97 4.29 18.02
C LEU A 137 -0.10 3.79 17.05
N GLY A 138 -0.44 4.63 16.08
CA GLY A 138 -1.32 4.28 14.97
C GLY A 138 -0.58 3.51 13.87
N ILE A 139 -1.12 2.38 13.43
CA ILE A 139 -0.55 1.53 12.38
C ILE A 139 -1.40 1.62 11.12
N ALA A 140 -0.92 2.35 10.12
CA ALA A 140 -1.61 2.51 8.85
C ALA A 140 -1.76 1.15 8.13
N THR A 141 -3.01 0.68 8.02
CA THR A 141 -3.38 -0.63 7.49
C THR A 141 -4.30 -0.47 6.29
N GLN A 142 -3.81 -0.89 5.11
CA GLN A 142 -4.61 -0.92 3.90
C GLN A 142 -5.60 -2.09 3.94
N THR A 143 -6.88 -1.79 3.71
CA THR A 143 -7.97 -2.78 3.58
C THR A 143 -8.69 -2.61 2.24
N GLU A 144 -9.54 -3.56 1.86
CA GLU A 144 -10.39 -3.44 0.65
C GLU A 144 -11.33 -2.22 0.70
N ARG A 145 -11.71 -1.78 1.92
CA ARG A 145 -12.63 -0.65 2.14
C ARG A 145 -11.91 0.69 2.18
N GLY A 146 -10.58 0.70 2.20
CA GLY A 146 -9.74 1.90 2.32
C GLY A 146 -8.64 1.77 3.37
N LEU A 147 -7.96 2.88 3.63
CA LEU A 147 -6.94 2.97 4.66
C LEU A 147 -7.59 3.14 6.04
N TYR A 148 -7.20 2.31 6.99
CA TYR A 148 -7.59 2.40 8.40
C TYR A 148 -6.34 2.46 9.26
N VAL A 149 -6.45 3.11 10.41
CA VAL A 149 -5.32 3.27 11.35
C VAL A 149 -5.73 2.72 12.71
N PRO A 150 -5.60 1.40 12.96
CA PRO A 150 -5.68 0.85 14.30
C PRO A 150 -4.61 1.45 15.21
N VAL A 151 -4.93 1.59 16.49
CA VAL A 151 -4.03 2.13 17.51
C VAL A 151 -3.60 1.02 18.46
N VAL A 152 -2.29 0.87 18.65
CA VAL A 152 -1.71 0.09 19.74
C VAL A 152 -1.51 1.04 20.92
N GLN A 153 -2.11 0.71 22.06
CA GLN A 153 -2.11 1.59 23.23
C GLN A 153 -0.96 1.23 24.19
N HIS A 154 -0.47 2.23 24.93
CA HIS A 154 0.56 2.07 25.96
C HIS A 154 1.81 1.33 25.48
N VAL A 155 2.32 1.70 24.31
CA VAL A 155 3.49 1.04 23.71
C VAL A 155 4.72 1.13 24.61
N GLU A 156 4.83 2.20 25.40
CA GLU A 156 5.87 2.41 26.42
C GLU A 156 5.90 1.31 27.50
N ALA A 157 4.79 0.61 27.72
CA ALA A 157 4.65 -0.43 28.73
C ALA A 157 4.76 -1.85 28.16
N LEU A 158 4.98 -2.00 26.85
CA LEU A 158 5.04 -3.31 26.18
C LEU A 158 6.46 -3.81 26.02
N ASP A 159 6.64 -5.13 26.11
CA ASP A 159 7.83 -5.78 25.58
C ASP A 159 7.70 -6.01 24.07
N ILE A 160 8.76 -6.57 23.46
CA ILE A 160 8.79 -6.77 22.01
C ILE A 160 7.78 -7.81 21.50
N TRP A 161 7.50 -8.84 22.30
CA TRP A 161 6.59 -9.91 21.92
C TRP A 161 5.14 -9.46 22.09
N ASP A 162 4.84 -8.74 23.16
CA ASP A 162 3.55 -8.10 23.40
C ASP A 162 3.26 -7.02 22.35
N ALA A 163 4.24 -6.18 22.01
CA ALA A 163 4.09 -5.21 20.93
C ALA A 163 3.76 -5.90 19.60
N ALA A 164 4.48 -6.98 19.26
CA ALA A 164 4.22 -7.76 18.05
C ALA A 164 2.84 -8.43 18.06
N ARG A 165 2.42 -8.98 19.19
CA ARG A 165 1.13 -9.63 19.38
C ARG A 165 -0.01 -8.61 19.24
N GLN A 166 0.01 -7.53 20.01
CA GLN A 166 -1.02 -6.50 19.97
C GLN A 166 -1.12 -5.86 18.58
N MET A 167 0.01 -5.54 17.95
CA MET A 167 0.04 -5.05 16.57
C MET A 167 -0.65 -6.03 15.62
N SER A 168 -0.33 -7.33 15.69
CA SER A 168 -0.96 -8.33 14.84
C SER A 168 -2.46 -8.45 15.09
N GLU A 169 -2.89 -8.40 16.35
CA GLU A 169 -4.31 -8.45 16.74
C GLU A 169 -5.09 -7.25 16.16
N VAL A 170 -4.60 -6.02 16.34
CA VAL A 170 -5.30 -4.82 15.87
C VAL A 170 -5.31 -4.72 14.34
N VAL A 171 -4.22 -5.12 13.67
CA VAL A 171 -4.14 -5.15 12.20
C VAL A 171 -5.10 -6.20 11.64
N THR A 172 -5.16 -7.39 12.24
CA THR A 172 -6.06 -8.47 11.80
C THR A 172 -7.51 -8.08 12.03
N ALA A 173 -7.84 -7.54 13.21
CA ALA A 173 -9.19 -7.04 13.49
C ALA A 173 -9.63 -5.95 12.51
N THR A 174 -8.69 -5.08 12.09
CA THR A 174 -8.96 -4.03 11.10
C THR A 174 -9.24 -4.61 9.73
N ARG A 175 -8.43 -5.59 9.29
CA ARG A 175 -8.65 -6.28 8.01
C ARG A 175 -9.96 -7.05 7.96
N ASP A 176 -10.32 -7.70 9.07
CA ASP A 176 -11.57 -8.46 9.21
C ASP A 176 -12.80 -7.56 9.37
N GLY A 177 -12.62 -6.23 9.44
CA GLY A 177 -13.70 -5.27 9.66
C GLY A 177 -14.32 -5.33 11.06
N LYS A 178 -13.65 -6.00 12.02
CA LYS A 178 -14.04 -6.13 13.43
C LYS A 178 -13.43 -5.07 14.33
N ALA A 179 -12.46 -4.29 13.84
CA ALA A 179 -11.91 -3.17 14.57
C ALA A 179 -13.02 -2.15 14.84
N THR A 180 -13.38 -2.03 16.11
CA THR A 180 -14.17 -0.89 16.56
C THR A 180 -13.27 0.33 16.42
N SER A 181 -13.73 1.40 15.80
CA SER A 181 -12.97 2.65 15.76
C SER A 181 -12.75 3.10 17.20
N ALA A 182 -11.56 2.85 17.76
CA ALA A 182 -11.14 3.58 18.94
C ALA A 182 -11.14 5.07 18.58
N PRO A 183 -11.57 5.96 19.48
CA PRO A 183 -11.48 7.39 19.23
C PRO A 183 -10.01 7.73 18.95
N LEU A 184 -9.81 8.41 17.81
CA LEU A 184 -8.54 9.06 17.45
C LEU A 184 -8.15 10.07 18.52
#